data_AF-A0A858LDV0-F1
#
_entry.id   AF-A0A858LDV0-F1
#
_cell.length_a   1.000
_cell.length_b   1.000
_cell.length_c   1.000
_cell.angle_alpha   90.00
_cell.angle_beta   90.00
_cell.angle_gamma   90.00
#
_symmetry.space_group_name_H-M   'P 1'
#
loop_
_entity.id
_entity.type
_entity.pdbx_description
1 polymer ?
#
loop_
_entity_poly.entity_id
_entity_poly.type
_entity_poly.pdbx_seq_one_letter_code
_entity_poly.pdbx_strand_id
1 'polypeptide(L)'
;IDAIGYGHQLIQDGEADIVISGASESPISPISMACFDPIKATSHRNDDPEHASRPFDRDRDGFVMGEGGAVLILEEYEKAKDRGAHIYCEVAGFASRGNAYHMTGLRAEAYAMTEAIKDAMAQAGTEPEDFDYINAHGSGTKQNDRHETQAFKNTLG
;
A
#
# COMPACT_ATOMS: atom_id res chain seq x y z
N ILE A 1 -5.58 -0.20 -2.69
CA ILE A 1 -4.59 -0.65 -3.70
C ILE A 1 -5.16 -1.84 -4.48
N ASP A 2 -5.63 -2.89 -3.79
CA ASP A 2 -6.21 -4.08 -4.43
C ASP A 2 -7.28 -3.79 -5.48
N ALA A 3 -8.24 -2.90 -5.20
CA ALA A 3 -9.28 -2.51 -6.17
C ALA A 3 -8.71 -1.90 -7.47
N ILE A 4 -7.57 -1.21 -7.39
CA ILE A 4 -6.85 -0.68 -8.55
C ILE A 4 -6.15 -1.82 -9.29
N GLY A 5 -5.45 -2.69 -8.55
CA GLY A 5 -4.76 -3.85 -9.12
C GLY A 5 -5.68 -4.81 -9.86
N TYR A 6 -6.83 -5.15 -9.28
CA TYR A 6 -7.85 -5.96 -9.97
C TYR A 6 -8.46 -5.23 -11.16
N GLY A 7 -8.69 -3.91 -11.07
CA GLY A 7 -9.18 -3.13 -12.20
C GLY A 7 -8.18 -3.08 -13.36
N HIS A 8 -6.88 -2.95 -13.06
CA HIS A 8 -5.79 -3.05 -14.02
C HIS A 8 -5.78 -4.43 -14.71
N GLN A 9 -5.92 -5.51 -13.94
CA GLN A 9 -5.98 -6.87 -14.50
C GLN A 9 -7.16 -7.04 -15.47
N LEU A 10 -8.36 -6.56 -15.11
CA LEU A 10 -9.54 -6.61 -16.00
C LEU A 10 -9.30 -5.91 -17.34
N ILE A 11 -8.57 -4.79 -17.34
CA ILE A 11 -8.22 -4.07 -18.56
C ILE A 11 -7.16 -4.83 -19.36
N GLN A 12 -6.12 -5.35 -18.71
CA GLN A 12 -5.08 -6.14 -19.37
C GLN A 12 -5.64 -7.40 -20.03
N ASP A 13 -6.60 -8.07 -19.38
CA ASP A 13 -7.24 -9.27 -19.90
C ASP A 13 -8.28 -8.97 -21.00
N GLY A 14 -8.55 -7.70 -21.28
CA GLY A 14 -9.55 -7.26 -22.27
C GLY A 14 -10.99 -7.49 -21.82
N GLU A 15 -11.23 -7.72 -20.53
CA GLU A 15 -12.56 -7.90 -19.95
C GLU A 15 -13.29 -6.57 -19.73
N ALA A 16 -12.55 -5.47 -19.61
CA ALA A 16 -13.08 -4.13 -19.48
C ALA A 16 -12.22 -3.09 -20.20
N ASP A 17 -12.85 -2.07 -20.77
CA ASP A 17 -12.13 -0.92 -21.35
C ASP A 17 -11.89 0.20 -20.32
N ILE A 18 -12.81 0.33 -19.37
CA ILE A 18 -12.82 1.34 -18.32
C ILE A 18 -13.28 0.67 -17.02
N VAL A 19 -12.59 0.96 -15.92
CA VAL A 19 -12.94 0.47 -14.58
C VAL A 19 -12.98 1.65 -13.60
N ILE A 20 -14.04 1.70 -12.78
CA ILE A 20 -14.14 2.61 -11.64
C ILE A 20 -13.58 1.87 -10.41
N SER A 21 -12.40 2.28 -9.95
CA SER A 21 -11.70 1.61 -8.84
C SER A 21 -11.51 2.56 -7.68
N GLY A 22 -11.86 2.12 -6.47
CA GLY A 22 -11.73 2.96 -5.28
C GLY A 22 -12.08 2.23 -4.00
N ALA A 23 -11.97 2.96 -2.90
CA ALA A 23 -12.38 2.50 -1.59
C ALA A 23 -12.73 3.70 -0.70
N SER A 24 -13.51 3.44 0.35
CA SER A 24 -13.76 4.38 1.44
C SER A 24 -13.66 3.64 2.76
N GLU A 25 -13.19 4.33 3.79
CA GLU A 25 -13.01 3.80 5.13
C GLU A 25 -13.49 4.87 6.13
N SER A 26 -14.29 4.46 7.11
CA SER A 26 -14.78 5.30 8.20
C SER A 26 -14.80 4.48 9.51
N PRO A 27 -13.62 4.13 10.02
CA PRO A 27 -13.49 3.20 11.13
C PRO A 27 -13.57 3.90 12.48
N ILE A 28 -13.61 5.23 12.56
CA ILE A 28 -13.48 5.95 13.83
C ILE A 28 -14.76 5.78 14.64
N SER A 29 -14.70 4.82 15.56
CA SER A 29 -15.74 4.52 16.51
C SER A 29 -15.12 4.05 17.83
N PRO A 30 -15.82 4.20 18.97
CA PRO A 30 -15.32 3.72 20.25
C PRO A 30 -14.95 2.22 20.23
N ILE A 31 -15.70 1.40 19.50
CA ILE A 31 -15.42 -0.04 19.43
C ILE A 31 -14.16 -0.33 18.60
N SER A 32 -13.97 0.35 17.46
CA SER A 32 -12.74 0.20 16.66
C SER A 32 -11.52 0.60 17.47
N MET A 33 -11.53 1.77 18.10
CA MET A 33 -10.42 2.22 18.93
C MET A 33 -10.10 1.22 20.05
N ALA A 34 -11.14 0.73 20.74
CA ALA A 34 -10.98 -0.29 21.78
C ALA A 34 -10.44 -1.64 21.26
N CYS A 35 -10.65 -1.97 19.99
CA CYS A 35 -10.10 -3.18 19.37
C CYS A 35 -8.63 -3.03 18.95
N PHE A 36 -8.19 -1.84 18.56
CA PHE A 36 -6.81 -1.59 18.12
C PHE A 36 -5.82 -1.33 19.27
N ASP A 37 -6.29 -0.76 20.38
CA ASP A 37 -5.44 -0.49 21.55
C ASP A 37 -4.78 -1.76 22.15
N PRO A 38 -5.49 -2.89 22.36
CA PRO A 38 -4.89 -4.11 22.93
C PRO A 38 -3.80 -4.73 22.07
N ILE A 39 -3.88 -4.56 20.75
CA ILE A 39 -2.86 -5.04 19.81
C ILE A 39 -1.72 -4.01 19.61
N LYS A 40 -1.76 -2.88 20.33
CA LYS A 40 -0.74 -1.82 20.32
C LYS A 40 -0.43 -1.29 18.93
N ALA A 41 -1.47 -1.11 18.12
CA ALA A 41 -1.33 -0.62 16.77
C ALA A 41 -1.44 0.91 16.68
N THR A 42 -2.18 1.53 17.60
CA THR A 42 -2.40 2.97 17.72
C THR A 42 -1.31 3.63 18.57
N SER A 43 -0.91 4.86 18.21
CA SER A 43 0.02 5.65 19.02
C SER A 43 -0.63 6.09 20.34
N HIS A 44 0.16 6.16 21.42
CA HIS A 44 -0.31 6.63 22.74
C HIS A 44 0.00 8.11 23.00
N ARG A 45 0.58 8.82 22.01
CA ARG A 45 0.98 10.24 22.09
C ARG A 45 -0.21 11.19 21.97
N ASN A 46 -1.09 11.13 22.97
CA ASN A 46 -2.27 12.00 23.04
C ASN A 46 -1.93 13.43 23.49
N ASP A 47 -0.74 13.65 24.04
CA ASP A 47 -0.20 14.95 24.44
C ASP A 47 0.36 15.77 23.27
N ASP A 48 0.75 15.11 22.18
CA ASP A 48 1.25 15.72 20.94
C ASP A 48 0.69 14.99 19.69
N PRO A 49 -0.64 15.09 19.45
CA PRO A 49 -1.32 14.29 18.43
C PRO A 49 -0.92 14.66 16.99
N GLU A 50 -0.58 15.92 16.73
CA GLU A 50 -0.17 16.40 15.40
C GLU A 50 1.12 15.74 14.90
N HIS A 51 1.96 15.24 15.82
CA HIS A 51 3.20 14.54 15.50
C HIS A 51 3.15 13.05 15.85
N ALA A 52 1.99 12.49 16.21
CA ALA A 52 1.91 11.11 16.68
C ALA A 52 2.19 10.07 15.58
N SER A 53 1.70 10.31 14.35
CA SER A 53 2.02 9.45 13.20
C SER A 53 3.42 9.76 12.68
N ARG A 54 4.37 8.85 12.93
CA ARG A 54 5.79 9.05 12.59
C ARG A 54 6.45 7.76 12.06
N PRO A 55 6.08 7.32 10.84
CA PRO A 55 6.65 6.11 10.25
C PRO A 55 8.18 6.19 10.16
N PHE A 56 8.83 5.07 10.45
CA PHE A 56 10.29 4.89 10.43
C PHE A 56 11.10 5.69 11.48
N ASP A 57 10.48 6.60 12.22
CA ASP A 57 11.13 7.36 13.29
C ASP A 57 11.61 6.44 14.43
N ARG A 58 12.72 6.80 15.10
CA ARG A 58 13.31 6.02 16.20
C ARG A 58 12.29 5.73 17.31
N ASP A 59 11.47 6.73 17.64
CA ASP A 59 10.61 6.75 18.82
C ASP A 59 9.12 6.55 18.46
N ARG A 60 8.85 6.00 17.26
CA ARG A 60 7.52 5.60 16.81
C ARG A 60 6.89 4.52 17.69
N ASP A 61 5.57 4.60 17.85
CA ASP A 61 4.81 3.75 18.75
C ASP A 61 3.42 3.34 18.23
N GLY A 62 3.08 3.63 16.97
CA GLY A 62 1.83 3.24 16.33
C GLY A 62 1.33 4.27 15.30
N PHE A 63 0.20 3.99 14.67
CA PHE A 63 -0.46 4.92 13.76
C PHE A 63 -1.51 5.78 14.45
N VAL A 64 -1.96 6.82 13.77
CA VAL A 64 -3.17 7.59 14.09
C VAL A 64 -4.28 7.17 13.14
N MET A 65 -5.43 6.76 13.67
CA MET A 65 -6.55 6.30 12.83
C MET A 65 -7.14 7.46 12.04
N GLY A 66 -7.31 7.26 10.74
CA GLY A 66 -7.93 8.23 9.83
C GLY A 66 -9.11 7.62 9.09
N GLU A 67 -9.90 8.50 8.49
CA GLU A 67 -11.02 8.15 7.60
C GLU A 67 -10.80 8.84 6.24
N GLY A 68 -11.40 8.29 5.20
CA GLY A 68 -11.33 8.90 3.88
C GLY A 68 -11.85 7.99 2.79
N GLY A 69 -11.93 8.53 1.58
CA GLY A 69 -12.28 7.75 0.40
C GLY A 69 -11.69 8.37 -0.86
N ALA A 70 -11.39 7.50 -1.82
CA ALA A 70 -10.86 7.89 -3.10
C ALA A 70 -11.37 6.95 -4.19
N VAL A 71 -11.62 7.52 -5.36
CA VAL A 71 -12.02 6.79 -6.57
C VAL A 71 -11.18 7.29 -7.72
N LEU A 72 -10.68 6.35 -8.52
CA LEU A 72 -9.94 6.57 -9.74
C LEU A 72 -10.67 5.90 -10.90
N ILE A 73 -10.49 6.47 -12.09
CA ILE A 73 -10.92 5.85 -13.34
C ILE A 73 -9.69 5.24 -13.99
N LEU A 74 -9.72 3.94 -14.20
CA LEU A 74 -8.71 3.22 -14.97
C LEU A 74 -9.27 3.00 -16.37
N GLU A 75 -8.41 3.12 -17.37
CA GLU A 75 -8.76 2.95 -18.78
C GLU A 75 -7.57 2.39 -19.54
N GLU A 76 -7.83 1.68 -20.63
CA GLU A 76 -6.78 1.25 -21.57
C GLU A 76 -6.04 2.48 -22.14
N TYR A 77 -4.71 2.40 -22.15
CA TYR A 77 -3.84 3.56 -22.38
C TYR A 77 -4.02 4.19 -23.77
N GLU A 78 -4.05 3.39 -24.84
CA GLU A 78 -4.18 3.94 -26.19
C GLU A 78 -5.58 4.53 -26.41
N LYS A 79 -6.65 3.93 -25.89
CA LYS A 79 -8.00 4.52 -25.89
C LYS A 79 -8.07 5.84 -25.16
N ALA A 80 -7.50 5.92 -23.95
CA ALA A 80 -7.45 7.16 -23.17
C ALA A 80 -6.70 8.26 -23.93
N LYS A 81 -5.58 7.91 -24.58
CA LYS A 81 -4.77 8.83 -25.38
C LYS A 81 -5.47 9.28 -26.66
N ASP A 82 -6.12 8.37 -27.39
CA ASP A 82 -6.85 8.66 -28.64
C ASP A 82 -7.98 9.67 -28.42
N ARG A 83 -8.67 9.59 -27.29
CA ARG A 83 -9.72 10.57 -26.92
C ARG A 83 -9.17 11.84 -26.26
N GLY A 84 -7.85 11.96 -26.09
CA GLY A 84 -7.19 13.13 -25.47
C GLY A 84 -7.47 13.27 -23.98
N ALA A 85 -7.60 12.16 -23.24
CA ALA A 85 -7.80 12.18 -21.80
C ALA A 85 -6.61 12.81 -21.08
N HIS A 86 -6.86 13.46 -19.94
CA HIS A 86 -5.80 13.82 -19.02
C HIS A 86 -5.35 12.59 -18.23
N ILE A 87 -4.12 12.13 -18.46
CA ILE A 87 -3.54 10.95 -17.81
C ILE A 87 -2.68 11.41 -16.64
N TYR A 88 -3.01 10.96 -15.43
CA TYR A 88 -2.26 11.29 -14.21
C TYR A 88 -1.01 10.43 -14.06
N CYS A 89 -1.17 9.12 -14.25
CA CYS A 89 -0.10 8.13 -14.17
C CYS A 89 -0.55 6.84 -14.88
N GLU A 90 0.40 5.94 -15.09
CA GLU A 90 0.17 4.59 -15.57
C GLU A 90 0.32 3.59 -14.40
N VAL A 91 -0.50 2.55 -14.39
CA VAL A 91 -0.31 1.38 -13.51
C VAL A 91 0.46 0.34 -14.30
N ALA A 92 1.77 0.27 -14.09
CA ALA A 92 2.66 -0.61 -14.86
C ALA A 92 2.69 -2.07 -14.35
N GLY A 93 2.34 -2.29 -13.08
CA GLY A 93 2.29 -3.64 -12.50
C GLY A 93 1.64 -3.67 -11.12
N PHE A 94 1.14 -4.83 -10.73
CA PHE A 94 0.52 -5.07 -9.43
C PHE A 94 0.69 -6.53 -9.00
N ALA A 95 1.02 -6.73 -7.72
CA ALA A 95 1.06 -8.06 -7.14
C ALA A 95 0.53 -8.07 -5.72
N SER A 96 -0.07 -9.20 -5.35
CA SER A 96 -0.53 -9.47 -3.99
C SER A 96 -0.04 -10.84 -3.55
N ARG A 97 0.44 -10.92 -2.30
CA ARG A 97 0.96 -12.15 -1.69
C ARG A 97 0.42 -12.28 -0.26
N GLY A 98 0.06 -13.49 0.14
CA GLY A 98 -0.36 -13.79 1.50
C GLY A 98 0.83 -14.16 2.39
N ASN A 99 0.94 -13.56 3.56
CA ASN A 99 2.02 -13.85 4.54
C ASN A 99 1.96 -15.31 5.07
N ALA A 100 0.76 -15.90 5.19
CA ALA A 100 0.54 -17.30 5.59
C ALA A 100 1.42 -17.81 6.76
N TYR A 101 1.72 -16.94 7.73
CA TYR A 101 2.66 -17.23 8.82
C TYR A 101 2.02 -17.08 10.19
N HIS A 102 1.44 -15.91 10.46
CA HIS A 102 0.77 -15.61 11.71
C HIS A 102 -0.33 -14.57 11.45
N MET A 103 -1.36 -14.54 12.30
CA MET A 103 -2.52 -13.67 12.12
C MET A 103 -2.14 -12.17 12.08
N THR A 104 -1.23 -11.75 12.96
CA THR A 104 -0.73 -10.35 13.04
C THR A 104 0.79 -10.25 12.93
N GLY A 105 1.46 -11.40 12.87
CA GLY A 105 2.92 -11.48 12.98
C GLY A 105 3.56 -11.49 11.60
N LEU A 106 4.66 -10.78 11.47
CA LEU A 106 5.46 -10.72 10.25
C LEU A 106 6.75 -11.52 10.40
N ARG A 107 7.14 -12.20 9.31
CA ARG A 107 8.46 -12.86 9.21
C ARG A 107 9.58 -11.82 9.18
N ALA A 108 10.70 -12.10 9.83
CA ALA A 108 11.82 -11.18 9.90
C ALA A 108 12.45 -10.93 8.51
N GLU A 109 12.40 -11.92 7.63
CA GLU A 109 13.01 -11.94 6.30
C GLU A 109 12.21 -11.14 5.26
N ALA A 110 11.01 -10.69 5.61
CA ALA A 110 10.12 -9.95 4.71
C ALA A 110 9.78 -10.62 3.37
N TYR A 111 9.78 -11.96 3.35
CA TYR A 111 9.65 -12.76 2.14
C TYR A 111 8.41 -12.42 1.29
N ALA A 112 7.21 -12.43 1.86
CA ALA A 112 5.99 -12.23 1.08
C ALA A 112 5.94 -10.85 0.39
N MET A 113 6.38 -9.79 1.08
CA MET A 113 6.45 -8.44 0.52
C MET A 113 7.58 -8.31 -0.50
N THR A 114 8.75 -8.91 -0.22
CA THR A 114 9.88 -8.97 -1.17
C THR A 114 9.44 -9.57 -2.50
N GLU A 115 8.75 -10.71 -2.46
CA GLU A 115 8.30 -11.39 -3.68
C GLU A 115 7.18 -10.60 -4.38
N ALA A 116 6.25 -9.98 -3.64
CA ALA A 116 5.23 -9.11 -4.24
C ALA A 116 5.86 -7.92 -5.00
N ILE A 117 6.88 -7.27 -4.43
CA ILE A 117 7.57 -6.16 -5.10
C ILE A 117 8.25 -6.67 -6.38
N LYS A 118 8.98 -7.80 -6.32
CA LYS A 118 9.62 -8.38 -7.51
C LYS A 118 8.63 -8.76 -8.60
N ASP A 119 7.50 -9.35 -8.25
CA ASP A 119 6.47 -9.70 -9.23
C ASP A 119 5.90 -8.45 -9.91
N ALA A 120 5.62 -7.40 -9.14
CA ALA A 120 5.11 -6.15 -9.70
C ALA A 120 6.14 -5.47 -10.61
N MET A 121 7.42 -5.46 -10.21
CA MET A 121 8.52 -4.98 -11.06
C MET A 121 8.67 -5.81 -12.33
N ALA A 122 8.55 -7.14 -12.23
CA ALA A 122 8.64 -8.03 -13.39
C ALA A 122 7.49 -7.82 -14.37
N GLN A 123 6.27 -7.57 -13.89
CA GLN A 123 5.14 -7.18 -14.74
C GLN A 123 5.39 -5.83 -15.43
N ALA A 124 5.94 -4.86 -14.70
CA ALA A 124 6.26 -3.53 -15.21
C ALA A 124 7.49 -3.49 -16.14
N GLY A 125 8.32 -4.53 -16.15
CA GLY A 125 9.58 -4.57 -16.90
C GLY A 125 10.61 -3.55 -16.39
N THR A 126 10.59 -3.24 -15.10
CA THR A 126 11.43 -2.23 -14.44
C THR A 126 12.52 -2.86 -13.59
N GLU A 127 13.66 -2.19 -13.50
CA GLU A 127 14.78 -2.55 -12.62
C GLU A 127 14.80 -1.66 -11.36
N PRO A 128 15.51 -2.05 -10.29
CA PRO A 128 15.63 -1.26 -9.06
C PRO A 128 15.98 0.21 -9.26
N GLU A 129 16.87 0.50 -10.21
CA GLU A 129 17.39 1.84 -10.48
C GLU A 129 16.37 2.77 -11.13
N ASP A 130 15.24 2.24 -11.62
CA ASP A 130 14.15 3.03 -12.21
C ASP A 130 13.25 3.70 -11.14
N PHE A 131 13.44 3.39 -9.85
CA PHE A 131 12.59 3.87 -8.76
C PHE A 131 13.25 5.01 -7.97
N ASP A 132 12.69 6.21 -8.09
CA ASP A 132 13.12 7.38 -7.30
C ASP A 132 12.39 7.50 -5.95
N TYR A 133 11.21 6.89 -5.82
CA TYR A 133 10.33 7.11 -4.68
C TYR A 133 9.50 5.87 -4.33
N ILE A 134 9.33 5.66 -3.02
CA ILE A 134 8.48 4.61 -2.45
C ILE A 134 7.45 5.26 -1.54
N ASN A 135 6.17 5.10 -1.87
CA ASN A 135 5.08 5.39 -0.95
C ASN A 135 4.82 4.16 -0.08
N ALA A 136 5.49 4.08 1.07
CA ALA A 136 5.42 2.93 1.95
C ALA A 136 4.06 2.83 2.67
N HIS A 137 3.71 1.64 3.16
CA HIS A 137 2.51 1.49 3.99
C HIS A 137 2.67 2.24 5.32
N GLY A 138 3.87 2.19 5.92
CA GLY A 138 4.31 3.17 6.91
C GLY A 138 3.38 3.28 8.10
N SER A 139 3.01 2.17 8.72
CA SER A 139 2.09 2.18 9.88
C SER A 139 2.67 2.81 11.15
N GLY A 140 3.96 3.15 11.20
CA GLY A 140 4.58 3.68 12.42
C GLY A 140 4.75 2.65 13.53
N THR A 141 4.43 1.38 13.28
CA THR A 141 4.71 0.29 14.21
C THR A 141 6.14 -0.21 13.99
N LYS A 142 6.83 -0.58 15.09
CA LYS A 142 8.22 -1.04 14.99
C LYS A 142 8.38 -2.29 14.12
N GLN A 143 7.42 -3.20 14.17
CA GLN A 143 7.47 -4.45 13.42
C GLN A 143 7.26 -4.22 11.91
N ASN A 144 6.19 -3.52 11.51
CA ASN A 144 5.88 -3.31 10.10
C ASN A 144 6.95 -2.45 9.42
N ASP A 145 7.37 -1.34 10.05
CA ASP A 145 8.36 -0.46 9.43
C ASP A 145 9.71 -1.15 9.21
N ARG A 146 10.10 -2.07 10.10
CA ARG A 146 11.28 -2.92 9.91
C ARG A 146 11.09 -3.92 8.78
N HIS A 147 9.91 -4.53 8.70
CA HIS A 147 9.57 -5.48 7.65
C HIS A 147 9.55 -4.83 6.27
N GLU A 148 8.94 -3.65 6.13
CA GLU A 148 8.94 -2.84 4.92
C GLU A 148 10.37 -2.45 4.52
N THR A 149 11.16 -1.93 5.47
CA THR A 149 12.57 -1.59 5.20
C THR A 149 13.36 -2.80 4.71
N GLN A 150 13.15 -3.98 5.29
CA GLN A 150 13.84 -5.19 4.87
C GLN A 150 13.40 -5.63 3.47
N ALA A 151 12.10 -5.57 3.18
CA ALA A 151 11.58 -5.90 1.84
C ALA A 151 12.17 -4.97 0.78
N PHE A 152 12.15 -3.65 1.02
CA PHE A 152 12.72 -2.68 0.09
C PHE A 152 14.22 -2.91 -0.13
N LYS A 153 14.99 -3.22 0.91
CA LYS A 153 16.42 -3.54 0.75
C LYS A 153 16.66 -4.82 -0.04
N ASN A 154 15.82 -5.84 0.16
CA ASN A 154 15.94 -7.09 -0.56
C ASN A 154 15.66 -6.95 -2.07
N THR A 155 14.93 -5.91 -2.48
CA THR A 155 14.48 -5.72 -3.87
C THR A 155 15.16 -4.56 -4.57
N LEU A 156 15.40 -3.44 -3.87
CA LEU A 156 15.84 -2.19 -4.45
C LEU A 156 17.30 -1.82 -4.12
N GLY A 157 17.96 -2.58 -3.24
CA GLY A 157 19.36 -2.35 -2.82
C GLY A 157 19.51 -1.52 -1.55
#